data_AF-A0A7C8ZJP2-F1
#
_entry.id   AF-A0A7C8ZJP2-F1
#
_cell.length_a   1.000
_cell.length_b   1.000
_cell.length_c   1.000
_cell.angle_alpha   90.00
_cell.angle_beta   90.00
_cell.angle_gamma   90.00
#
_symmetry.space_group_name_H-M   'P 1'
#
loop_
_entity.id
_entity.type
_entity.pdbx_description
1 polymer ?
#
loop_
_entity_poly.entity_id
_entity_poly.type
_entity_poly.pdbx_seq_one_letter_code
_entity_poly.pdbx_strand_id
1 'polypeptide(L)'
;MATVQKIRDSQRASGAATILAIGTANPSNVIYQAEYPDFYFRVANCEHMVDLKNKFKRICMLTFYLFLQFMPFTLLVFNYILSYWIVIIFFVKLYLPILYKN
;
A
#
# COMPACT_ATOMS: atom_id res chain seq x y z
N MET A 1 -34.17 -18.55 22.38
CA MET A 1 -32.87 -17.81 22.45
C MET A 1 -31.66 -18.72 22.33
N ALA A 2 -31.58 -19.86 23.04
CA ALA A 2 -30.43 -20.79 22.98
C ALA A 2 -30.11 -21.36 21.57
N THR A 3 -31.10 -21.45 20.69
CA THR A 3 -30.94 -21.96 19.31
C THR A 3 -30.10 -21.04 18.44
N VAL A 4 -30.22 -19.72 18.62
CA VAL A 4 -29.54 -18.73 17.77
C VAL A 4 -28.04 -18.67 18.09
N GLN A 5 -27.66 -18.84 19.37
CA GLN A 5 -26.26 -18.87 19.80
C GLN A 5 -25.51 -20.07 19.25
N LYS A 6 -26.09 -21.28 19.31
CA LYS A 6 -25.48 -22.49 18.75
C LYS A 6 -25.21 -22.39 17.24
N ILE A 7 -26.15 -21.79 16.50
CA ILE A 7 -25.97 -21.56 15.06
C ILE A 7 -24.79 -20.62 14.80
N ARG A 8 -24.72 -19.50 15.54
CA ARG A 8 -23.63 -18.51 15.42
C ARG A 8 -22.26 -19.09 15.75
N ASP A 9 -22.16 -19.91 16.79
CA ASP A 9 -20.89 -20.52 17.20
C ASP A 9 -20.38 -21.55 16.17
N SER A 10 -21.29 -22.29 15.53
CA SER A 10 -20.94 -23.26 14.48
C SER A 10 -20.47 -22.62 13.16
N GLN A 11 -20.91 -21.38 12.88
CA GLN A 11 -20.59 -20.65 11.65
C GLN A 11 -19.34 -19.78 11.77
N ARG A 12 -18.83 -19.56 12.98
CA ARG A 12 -17.71 -18.66 13.22
C ARG A 12 -16.39 -19.31 12.82
N ALA A 13 -15.56 -18.56 12.08
CA ALA A 13 -14.16 -18.92 11.88
C ALA A 13 -13.35 -18.76 13.18
N SER A 14 -12.50 -19.74 13.50
CA SER A 14 -11.67 -19.73 14.72
C SER A 14 -10.34 -18.98 14.55
N GLY A 15 -9.90 -18.73 13.31
CA GLY A 15 -8.59 -18.17 12.99
C GLY A 15 -8.59 -16.68 12.64
N ALA A 16 -7.39 -16.10 12.58
CA ALA A 16 -7.18 -14.75 12.08
C ALA A 16 -7.38 -14.67 10.56
N ALA A 17 -7.88 -13.54 10.07
CA ALA A 17 -8.04 -13.31 8.64
C ALA A 17 -6.67 -13.34 7.94
N THR A 18 -6.57 -14.11 6.85
CA THR A 18 -5.33 -14.31 6.10
C THR A 18 -5.57 -14.03 4.62
N ILE A 19 -4.65 -13.32 3.96
CA ILE A 19 -4.71 -13.10 2.52
C ILE A 19 -4.36 -14.42 1.82
N LEU A 20 -5.32 -14.98 1.08
CA LEU A 20 -5.12 -16.25 0.35
C LEU A 20 -4.58 -16.03 -1.08
N ALA A 21 -4.95 -14.91 -1.70
CA ALA A 21 -4.48 -14.52 -3.03
C ALA A 21 -4.68 -13.02 -3.25
N ILE A 22 -3.85 -12.45 -4.14
CA ILE A 22 -4.02 -11.09 -4.68
C ILE A 22 -3.93 -11.22 -6.20
N GLY A 23 -4.96 -10.77 -6.90
CA GLY A 23 -4.98 -10.66 -8.35
C GLY A 23 -5.12 -9.20 -8.77
N THR A 24 -4.34 -8.77 -9.76
CA THR A 24 -4.43 -7.44 -10.37
C THR A 24 -4.61 -7.57 -11.88
N ALA A 25 -5.33 -6.62 -12.49
CA ALA A 25 -5.52 -6.57 -13.94
C ALA A 25 -5.52 -5.11 -14.38
N ASN A 26 -4.75 -4.82 -15.42
CA ASN A 26 -4.66 -3.50 -16.03
C ASN A 26 -5.12 -3.58 -17.50
N PRO A 27 -5.73 -2.52 -18.05
CA PRO A 27 -6.06 -2.47 -19.47
C PRO A 27 -4.78 -2.48 -20.33
N SER A 28 -4.89 -2.97 -21.56
CA SER A 28 -3.74 -3.06 -22.48
C SER A 28 -3.18 -1.70 -22.92
N ASN A 29 -4.00 -0.64 -22.84
CA ASN A 29 -3.56 0.70 -23.22
C ASN A 29 -2.73 1.33 -22.10
N VAL A 30 -1.46 1.63 -22.39
CA VAL A 30 -0.52 2.23 -21.45
C VAL A 30 -0.16 3.62 -21.94
N ILE A 31 -0.39 4.62 -21.11
CA ILE A 31 -0.02 6.02 -21.39
C ILE A 31 1.00 6.46 -20.35
N TYR A 32 2.16 6.92 -20.81
CA TYR A 32 3.21 7.40 -19.92
C TYR A 32 2.89 8.77 -19.33
N GLN A 33 3.14 8.93 -18.03
CA GLN A 33 2.86 10.19 -17.32
C GLN A 33 3.61 11.40 -17.89
N ALA A 34 4.76 11.18 -18.57
CA ALA A 34 5.51 12.23 -19.25
C ALA A 34 4.77 12.78 -20.48
N GLU A 35 4.04 11.92 -21.19
CA GLU A 35 3.31 12.24 -22.43
C GLU A 35 1.84 12.57 -22.18
N TYR A 36 1.32 12.21 -20.99
CA TYR A 36 -0.07 12.41 -20.60
C TYR A 36 -0.57 13.86 -20.74
N PRO A 37 0.18 14.90 -20.33
CA PRO A 37 -0.22 16.31 -20.54
C PRO A 37 -0.42 16.67 -22.01
N ASP A 38 0.43 16.16 -22.89
CA ASP A 38 0.34 16.45 -24.33
C ASP A 38 -0.82 15.67 -24.97
N PHE A 39 -0.96 14.39 -24.63
CA PHE A 39 -2.07 13.55 -25.08
C PHE A 39 -3.44 14.10 -24.64
N TYR A 40 -3.59 14.45 -23.37
CA TYR A 40 -4.87 14.90 -22.81
C TYR A 40 -5.35 16.21 -23.44
N PHE A 41 -4.46 17.20 -23.58
CA PHE A 41 -4.83 18.50 -24.15
C PHE A 41 -5.10 18.43 -25.66
N ARG A 42 -4.44 17.49 -26.37
CA ARG A 42 -4.72 17.21 -27.78
C ARG A 42 -6.11 16.60 -27.96
N VAL A 43 -6.44 15.55 -27.19
CA VAL A 43 -7.75 14.88 -27.28
C VAL A 43 -8.89 15.80 -26.84
N ALA A 44 -8.65 16.65 -25.85
CA ALA A 44 -9.63 17.60 -25.35
C ALA A 44 -9.77 18.90 -26.19
N ASN A 45 -9.00 19.06 -27.28
CA ASN A 45 -8.95 20.29 -28.08
C ASN A 45 -8.62 21.57 -27.28
N CYS A 46 -7.88 21.43 -26.17
CA CYS A 46 -7.53 22.54 -25.27
C CYS A 46 -6.07 23.00 -25.43
N GLU A 47 -5.39 22.64 -26.52
CA GLU A 47 -3.96 22.95 -26.72
C GLU A 47 -3.63 24.46 -26.64
N HIS A 48 -4.61 25.32 -26.94
CA HIS A 48 -4.49 26.78 -26.84
C HIS A 48 -4.38 27.29 -25.39
N MET A 49 -4.76 26.48 -24.39
CA MET A 49 -4.70 26.85 -22.96
C MET A 49 -3.31 26.55 -22.36
N VAL A 50 -2.30 27.28 -22.84
CA VAL A 50 -0.87 27.03 -22.52
C VAL A 50 -0.57 27.12 -21.02
N ASP A 51 -1.15 28.08 -20.30
CA ASP A 51 -0.92 28.24 -18.86
C ASP A 51 -1.47 27.07 -18.05
N LEU A 52 -2.65 26.58 -18.43
CA LEU A 52 -3.27 25.42 -17.80
C LEU A 52 -2.46 24.15 -18.08
N LYS A 53 -1.96 24.00 -19.31
CA LYS A 53 -1.08 22.89 -19.70
C LYS A 53 0.23 22.90 -18.90
N ASN A 54 0.83 24.07 -18.69
CA ASN A 54 2.05 24.22 -17.89
C ASN A 54 1.80 23.87 -16.41
N LYS A 55 0.67 24.31 -15.84
CA LYS A 55 0.27 23.93 -14.48
C LYS A 55 0.05 22.42 -14.37
N PHE A 56 -0.61 21.83 -15.35
CA PHE A 56 -0.87 20.39 -15.40
C PHE A 56 0.41 19.56 -15.52
N LYS A 57 1.37 20.00 -16.35
CA LYS A 57 2.69 19.37 -16.48
C LYS A 57 3.46 19.38 -15.15
N ARG A 58 3.43 20.49 -14.41
CA ARG A 58 4.04 20.57 -13.07
C ARG A 58 3.41 19.57 -12.09
N ILE A 59 2.08 19.44 -12.10
CA ILE A 59 1.38 18.44 -11.27
C ILE A 59 1.84 17.03 -11.62
N CYS A 60 1.86 16.67 -12.90
CA CYS A 60 2.27 15.33 -13.35
C CYS A 60 3.71 14.99 -12.94
N MET A 61 4.63 15.97 -13.04
CA MET A 61 6.02 15.81 -12.60
C MET A 61 6.13 15.65 -11.08
N LEU A 62 5.46 16.50 -10.31
CA LEU A 62 5.48 16.41 -8.84
C LEU A 62 4.99 15.06 -8.35
N THR A 63 3.88 14.54 -8.91
CA THR A 63 3.37 13.21 -8.55
C THR A 63 4.42 12.12 -8.82
N PHE A 64 5.15 12.20 -9.93
CA PHE A 64 6.20 11.23 -10.27
C PHE A 64 7.38 11.28 -9.28
N TYR A 65 7.89 12.48 -8.97
CA TYR A 65 9.01 12.65 -8.05
C TYR A 65 8.66 12.28 -6.61
N LEU A 66 7.47 12.66 -6.14
CA LEU A 66 6.99 12.27 -4.81
C LEU A 66 6.89 10.73 -4.73
N PHE A 67 6.30 10.08 -5.72
CA PHE A 67 6.14 8.63 -5.70
C PHE A 67 7.50 7.89 -5.70
N LEU A 68 8.46 8.35 -6.51
CA LEU A 68 9.81 7.77 -6.57
C LEU A 68 10.62 7.97 -5.27
N GLN A 69 10.46 9.11 -4.59
CA GLN A 69 11.18 9.39 -3.35
C GLN A 69 10.56 8.66 -2.14
N PHE A 70 9.23 8.56 -2.09
CA PHE A 70 8.53 7.96 -0.95
C PHE A 70 8.47 6.43 -1.00
N MET A 71 8.43 5.80 -2.18
CA MET A 71 8.40 4.33 -2.29
C MET A 71 9.58 3.61 -1.61
N PRO A 72 10.85 3.98 -1.83
CA PRO A 72 11.97 3.31 -1.18
C PRO A 72 12.03 3.63 0.31
N PHE A 73 11.66 4.85 0.72
CA PHE A 73 11.69 5.25 2.13
C PHE A 73 10.65 4.48 2.96
N THR A 74 9.44 4.32 2.45
CA THR A 74 8.38 3.56 3.13
C THR A 74 8.73 2.07 3.27
N LEU A 75 9.26 1.44 2.21
CA LEU A 75 9.75 0.07 2.27
C LEU A 75 10.92 -0.09 3.26
N LEU A 76 11.88 0.84 3.28
CA LEU A 76 13.03 0.77 4.18
C LEU A 76 12.59 0.93 5.64
N VAL A 77 11.73 1.91 5.95
CA VAL A 77 11.17 2.11 7.30
C VAL A 77 10.36 0.90 7.74
N PHE A 78 9.54 0.30 6.87
CA PHE A 78 8.80 -0.92 7.18
C PHE A 78 9.72 -2.09 7.52
N ASN A 79 10.75 -2.33 6.70
CA ASN A 79 11.73 -3.39 6.94
C ASN A 79 12.51 -3.15 8.25
N TYR A 80 12.92 -1.90 8.51
CA TYR A 80 13.59 -1.52 9.76
C TYR A 80 12.68 -1.80 10.96
N ILE A 81 11.46 -1.25 10.99
CA ILE A 81 10.50 -1.48 12.09
C ILE A 81 10.23 -2.97 12.29
N LEU A 82 10.02 -3.73 11.21
CA LEU A 82 9.78 -5.16 11.26
C LEU A 82 10.97 -5.90 11.90
N SER A 83 12.21 -5.52 11.57
CA SER A 83 13.42 -6.11 12.16
C SER A 83 13.52 -5.86 13.67
N TYR A 84 13.24 -4.64 14.14
CA TYR A 84 13.21 -4.34 15.58
C TYR A 84 12.12 -5.13 16.30
N TRP A 85 10.95 -5.23 15.68
CA TRP A 85 9.83 -5.97 16.26
C TRP A 85 10.15 -7.46 16.40
N ILE A 86 10.81 -8.07 15.40
CA ILE A 86 11.30 -9.46 15.45
C ILE A 86 12.31 -9.66 16.60
N VAL A 87 13.28 -8.74 16.75
CA VAL A 87 14.26 -8.80 17.85
C VAL A 87 13.58 -8.68 19.21
N ILE A 88 12.60 -7.79 19.35
CA ILE A 88 11.82 -7.62 20.59
C ILE A 88 11.04 -8.89 20.91
N ILE A 89 10.36 -9.50 19.94
CA ILE A 89 9.67 -10.79 20.16
C ILE A 89 10.66 -11.85 20.61
N PHE A 90 11.82 -11.95 19.94
CA PHE A 90 12.83 -12.94 20.28
C PHE A 90 13.34 -12.74 21.71
N PHE A 91 13.60 -11.50 22.12
CA PHE A 91 14.02 -11.17 23.48
C PHE A 91 12.93 -11.48 24.53
N VAL A 92 11.69 -11.05 24.29
CA VAL A 92 10.57 -11.30 25.21
C VAL A 92 10.25 -12.79 25.32
N LYS A 93 10.29 -13.52 24.22
CA LYS A 93 9.87 -14.93 24.17
C LYS A 93 10.96 -15.91 24.58
N LEU A 94 12.23 -15.57 24.38
CA LEU A 94 13.36 -16.44 24.69
C LEU A 94 14.07 -16.08 26.01
N TYR A 95 14.33 -14.80 26.26
CA TYR A 95 15.14 -14.37 27.41
C TYR A 95 14.33 -14.14 28.69
N LEU A 96 13.14 -13.57 28.60
CA LEU A 96 12.28 -13.29 29.76
C LEU A 96 11.95 -14.53 30.62
N PRO A 97 11.58 -15.70 30.04
CA PRO A 97 11.31 -16.89 30.84
C PRO A 97 12.56 -17.55 31.42
N ILE A 98 13.76 -17.18 30.98
CA ILE A 98 15.03 -17.65 31.57
C ILE A 98 15.40 -16.81 32.80
N LEU A 99 15.16 -15.49 32.74
CA LEU A 99 15.46 -14.57 33.84
C LEU A 99 14.50 -14.67 35.03
N TYR A 100 13.24 -15.04 34.80
CA TYR A 100 12.19 -15.09 35.84
C TYR A 100 11.99 -16.49 36.46
N LYS A 101 12.87 -17.45 36.15
CA LYS A 101 12.80 -18.84 36.64
C LYS A 101 13.75 -19.12 37.82
N ASN A 102 14.39 -18.09 38.37
CA ASN A 102 15.04 -18.08 39.70
C ASN A 102 14.18 -17.29 40.68
#